data_AF-A0A4Q9Q1G6-F1
#
_entry.id   AF-A0A4Q9Q1G6-F1
#
_cell.length_a   1.000
_cell.length_b   1.000
_cell.length_c   1.000
_cell.angle_alpha   90.00
_cell.angle_beta   90.00
_cell.angle_gamma   90.00
#
_symmetry.space_group_name_H-M   'P 1'
#
loop_
_entity.id
_entity.type
_entity.pdbx_description
1 polymer ?
#
loop_
_entity_poly.entity_id
_entity_poly.type
_entity_poly.pdbx_seq_one_letter_code
_entity_poly.pdbx_strand_id
1 'polypeptide(L)'
;MLPIHSEQYTLLVPLYYPVVPTWYHYPSSSPSQPYSPIYPLTGVPHTQSSSASRASKSARPSHHIRSHELRSAPTSPAGPPKAPLLKNIPLPPDDTQMSKHDASLYTVGEASSPTNMRPIIDPLLTIPRQNAEPHISWDLTQHPSAAFRNYHLTPDALLRPCAVYSSRRAGRLPLKSLVLILPHLPVEIKIPSLRASSRVPSSYATVWDVLEGLYHGLQTPVGSKELQSLSPSQRATLVDASKLRRPCVPEDETWGHVVRWIDYLSHRRRFLGIRPAMFDELPPGRTLGEVFVVEVGAVW
;
A
#
# COMPACT_ATOMS: atom_id res chain seq x y z
N MET A 1 37.49 -41.26 -17.07
CA MET A 1 36.17 -40.99 -16.45
C MET A 1 36.24 -39.58 -15.87
N LEU A 2 35.49 -38.65 -16.46
CA LEU A 2 35.42 -37.24 -16.04
C LEU A 2 34.03 -36.97 -15.43
N PRO A 3 33.90 -36.17 -14.36
CA PRO A 3 32.60 -35.88 -13.78
C PRO A 3 31.91 -34.78 -14.58
N ILE A 4 30.65 -35.04 -14.94
CA ILE A 4 29.74 -34.11 -15.60
C ILE A 4 29.17 -33.20 -14.51
N HIS A 5 29.55 -31.91 -14.52
CA HIS A 5 28.90 -30.89 -13.71
C HIS A 5 27.54 -30.54 -14.34
N SER A 6 26.46 -30.78 -13.60
CA SER A 6 25.10 -30.36 -13.96
C SER A 6 24.87 -28.95 -13.41
N GLU A 7 24.88 -27.95 -14.30
CA GLU A 7 24.42 -26.60 -13.98
C GLU A 7 22.90 -26.58 -13.93
N GLN A 8 22.32 -26.27 -12.77
CA GLN A 8 20.90 -25.97 -12.63
C GLN A 8 20.67 -24.51 -13.01
N TYR A 9 20.16 -24.30 -14.23
CA TYR A 9 19.65 -23.01 -14.68
C TYR A 9 18.36 -22.67 -13.92
N THR A 10 18.42 -21.69 -13.02
CA THR A 10 17.22 -21.07 -12.45
C THR A 10 16.64 -20.11 -13.49
N LEU A 11 15.57 -20.53 -14.16
CA LEU A 11 14.83 -19.70 -15.10
C LEU A 11 14.18 -18.52 -14.35
N LEU A 12 14.79 -17.34 -14.42
CA LEU A 12 14.11 -16.08 -14.18
C LEU A 12 13.11 -15.89 -15.33
N VAL A 13 11.83 -16.16 -15.07
CA VAL A 13 10.74 -15.82 -15.98
C VAL A 13 10.52 -14.31 -15.87
N PRO A 14 10.82 -13.49 -16.88
CA PRO A 14 10.41 -12.10 -16.88
C PRO A 14 8.89 -12.07 -17.03
N LEU A 15 8.20 -11.59 -15.99
CA LEU A 15 6.77 -11.23 -16.07
C LEU A 15 6.64 -10.00 -16.97
N TYR A 16 6.58 -10.22 -18.28
CA TYR A 16 6.09 -9.24 -19.24
C TYR A 16 4.59 -9.09 -19.03
N TYR A 17 4.18 -8.06 -18.27
CA TYR A 17 2.81 -7.59 -18.34
C TYR A 17 2.63 -6.82 -19.66
N PRO A 18 1.69 -7.21 -20.54
CA PRO A 18 1.31 -6.34 -21.64
C PRO A 18 0.64 -5.10 -21.05
N VAL A 19 1.34 -3.97 -21.12
CA VAL A 19 0.72 -2.65 -20.91
C VAL A 19 -0.26 -2.46 -22.05
N VAL A 20 -1.55 -2.72 -21.78
CA VAL A 20 -2.62 -2.38 -22.71
C VAL A 20 -2.68 -0.85 -22.77
N PRO A 21 -2.43 -0.21 -23.93
CA PRO A 21 -2.58 1.22 -24.05
C PRO A 21 -4.08 1.54 -23.96
N THR A 22 -4.51 2.02 -22.80
CA THR A 22 -5.84 2.61 -22.64
C THR A 22 -5.81 3.99 -23.28
N TRP A 23 -6.23 4.05 -24.54
CA TRP A 23 -6.52 5.31 -25.20
C TRP A 23 -7.75 5.93 -24.53
N TYR A 24 -7.52 6.88 -23.62
CA TYR A 24 -8.59 7.76 -23.15
C TYR A 24 -8.92 8.73 -24.29
N HIS A 25 -9.98 8.42 -25.05
CA HIS A 25 -10.68 9.42 -25.84
C HIS A 25 -11.28 10.44 -24.88
N TYR A 26 -10.73 11.65 -24.83
CA TYR A 26 -11.37 12.82 -24.25
C TYR A 26 -12.55 13.22 -25.15
N PRO A 27 -13.81 13.15 -24.69
CA PRO A 27 -14.89 13.83 -25.39
C PRO A 27 -14.74 15.33 -25.15
N SER A 28 -14.17 16.03 -26.14
CA SER A 28 -14.23 17.49 -26.24
C SER A 28 -15.69 17.92 -26.40
N SER A 29 -16.30 18.36 -25.30
CA SER A 29 -17.63 18.98 -25.30
C SER A 29 -17.48 20.40 -24.76
N SER A 30 -17.29 21.36 -25.66
CA SER A 30 -17.62 22.75 -25.39
C SER A 30 -19.07 22.97 -25.79
N PRO A 31 -19.88 23.63 -24.95
CA PRO A 31 -20.77 24.62 -25.52
C PRO A 31 -20.64 25.96 -24.79
N SER A 32 -20.40 26.98 -25.61
CA SER A 32 -20.60 28.39 -25.30
C SER A 32 -22.04 28.66 -24.92
N GLN A 33 -22.26 29.33 -23.77
CA GLN A 33 -23.46 30.12 -23.52
C GLN A 33 -23.08 31.53 -23.08
N PRO A 34 -23.67 32.58 -23.68
CA PRO A 34 -23.71 33.92 -23.12
C PRO A 34 -25.08 34.24 -22.48
N TYR A 35 -25.02 34.83 -21.27
CA TYR A 35 -25.85 35.90 -20.69
C TYR A 35 -27.38 36.00 -21.01
N SER A 36 -28.19 35.78 -19.95
CA SER A 36 -29.19 36.67 -19.24
C SER A 36 -30.17 37.56 -20.05
N PRO A 37 -31.43 37.87 -19.58
CA PRO A 37 -31.73 38.41 -18.23
C PRO A 37 -33.14 38.12 -17.60
N ILE A 38 -33.29 38.75 -16.43
CA ILE A 38 -34.32 38.81 -15.35
C ILE A 38 -35.73 39.25 -15.80
N TYR A 39 -36.81 38.80 -15.11
CA TYR A 39 -37.93 39.58 -14.48
C TYR A 39 -39.07 38.67 -13.92
N PRO A 40 -40.00 39.18 -13.06
CA PRO A 40 -40.51 38.45 -11.88
C PRO A 40 -42.04 38.22 -11.80
N LEU A 41 -42.40 37.42 -10.77
CA LEU A 41 -43.62 37.42 -9.93
C LEU A 41 -45.04 37.10 -10.48
N THR A 42 -45.85 36.53 -9.55
CA THR A 42 -47.31 36.25 -9.55
C THR A 42 -47.77 34.99 -10.31
N GLY A 43 -48.67 34.12 -9.83
CA GLY A 43 -49.45 34.01 -8.59
C GLY A 43 -50.54 32.92 -8.76
N VAL A 44 -50.78 32.16 -7.67
CA VAL A 44 -52.03 31.44 -7.29
C VAL A 44 -52.55 30.25 -8.16
N PRO A 45 -53.45 29.37 -7.64
CA PRO A 45 -53.34 27.91 -7.78
C PRO A 45 -54.55 27.34 -8.56
N HIS A 46 -54.60 26.03 -8.81
CA HIS A 46 -55.81 25.21 -8.70
C HIS A 46 -55.57 23.74 -9.07
N THR A 47 -55.88 22.87 -8.09
CA THR A 47 -56.64 21.60 -8.18
C THR A 47 -56.62 20.77 -9.47
N GLN A 48 -56.25 19.48 -9.35
CA GLN A 48 -57.14 18.29 -9.43
C GLN A 48 -56.27 17.03 -9.25
N SER A 49 -56.43 16.29 -8.15
CA SER A 49 -57.32 15.12 -8.03
C SER A 49 -56.99 13.99 -9.00
N SER A 50 -56.36 12.93 -8.48
CA SER A 50 -56.58 11.55 -8.93
C SER A 50 -56.28 10.59 -7.79
N SER A 51 -57.34 10.28 -7.08
CA SER A 51 -57.53 9.16 -6.19
C SER A 51 -57.54 7.83 -6.96
N ALA A 52 -56.81 6.83 -6.46
CA ALA A 52 -57.19 5.43 -6.63
C ALA A 52 -56.69 4.60 -5.44
N SER A 53 -57.64 4.33 -4.56
CA SER A 53 -57.56 3.41 -3.43
C SER A 53 -57.48 1.97 -3.92
N ARG A 54 -56.64 1.13 -3.31
CA ARG A 54 -57.06 -0.25 -3.01
C ARG A 54 -56.38 -0.79 -1.76
N ALA A 55 -57.23 -0.97 -0.76
CA ALA A 55 -56.95 -1.62 0.50
C ALA A 55 -56.83 -3.14 0.30
N SER A 56 -55.94 -3.75 1.08
CA SER A 56 -56.17 -5.08 1.65
C SER A 56 -55.62 -5.11 3.07
N LYS A 57 -56.57 -5.12 4.01
CA LYS A 57 -56.38 -5.49 5.41
C LYS A 57 -56.08 -6.98 5.48
N SER A 58 -55.12 -7.38 6.30
CA SER A 58 -55.21 -8.64 7.07
C SER A 58 -54.29 -8.56 8.28
N ALA A 59 -54.68 -9.26 9.33
CA ALA A 59 -54.53 -8.85 10.71
C ALA A 59 -53.56 -9.72 11.50
N ARG A 60 -52.87 -9.06 12.48
CA ARG A 60 -52.40 -9.59 13.78
C ARG A 60 -51.33 -10.72 13.77
N PRO A 61 -50.67 -11.02 14.91
CA PRO A 61 -50.78 -10.46 16.27
C PRO A 61 -49.46 -9.95 16.89
N SER A 62 -49.63 -9.04 17.84
CA SER A 62 -48.64 -8.63 18.84
C SER A 62 -48.24 -9.80 19.73
N HIS A 63 -46.95 -10.14 19.77
CA HIS A 63 -46.35 -10.90 20.86
C HIS A 63 -45.42 -9.99 21.66
N HIS A 64 -45.89 -9.67 22.87
CA HIS A 64 -45.06 -9.18 23.97
C HIS A 64 -43.98 -10.23 24.26
N ILE A 65 -42.72 -9.93 23.95
CA ILE A 65 -41.58 -10.70 24.46
C ILE A 65 -40.94 -9.89 25.59
N ARG A 66 -41.03 -10.50 26.76
CA ARG A 66 -40.52 -10.13 28.08
C ARG A 66 -38.99 -10.04 28.02
N SER A 67 -38.45 -8.84 28.18
CA SER A 67 -37.01 -8.62 28.34
C SER A 67 -36.58 -9.06 29.74
N HIS A 68 -35.84 -10.16 29.83
CA HIS A 68 -35.09 -10.51 31.04
C HIS A 68 -33.74 -9.79 30.98
N GLU A 69 -33.52 -8.83 31.90
CA GLU A 69 -32.20 -8.29 32.22
C GLU A 69 -31.31 -9.41 32.77
N LEU A 70 -30.38 -9.89 31.96
CA LEU A 70 -29.22 -10.64 32.44
C LEU A 70 -28.02 -9.69 32.48
N ARG A 71 -27.83 -9.15 33.68
CA ARG A 71 -26.62 -8.49 34.16
C ARG A 71 -25.40 -9.36 33.82
N SER A 72 -24.61 -8.93 32.84
CA SER A 72 -23.34 -9.57 32.49
C SER A 72 -22.18 -8.74 33.04
N ALA A 73 -21.27 -9.42 33.76
CA ALA A 73 -20.10 -8.85 34.41
C ALA A 73 -19.08 -8.28 33.40
N PRO A 74 -18.23 -7.31 33.80
CA PRO A 74 -17.22 -6.74 32.93
C PRO A 74 -16.10 -7.76 32.67
N THR A 75 -16.10 -8.35 31.47
CA THR A 75 -14.98 -9.13 30.95
C THR A 75 -13.84 -8.19 30.62
N SER A 76 -12.73 -8.32 31.35
CA SER A 76 -11.51 -7.56 31.13
C SER A 76 -10.99 -7.72 29.68
N PRO A 77 -10.52 -6.65 29.03
CA PRO A 77 -10.04 -6.73 27.65
C PRO A 77 -8.78 -7.59 27.58
N ALA A 78 -8.85 -8.65 26.77
CA ALA A 78 -7.70 -9.48 26.43
C ALA A 78 -6.61 -8.60 25.81
N GLY A 79 -5.43 -8.59 26.42
CA GLY A 79 -4.26 -7.88 25.91
C GLY A 79 -3.86 -8.37 24.51
N PRO A 80 -3.08 -7.56 23.76
CA PRO A 80 -2.70 -7.87 22.39
C PRO A 80 -1.95 -9.21 22.30
N PRO A 81 -2.23 -10.03 21.27
CA PRO A 81 -1.58 -11.32 21.10
C PRO A 81 -0.07 -11.14 20.89
N LYS A 82 0.71 -11.92 21.65
CA LYS A 82 2.17 -11.97 21.57
C LYS A 82 2.60 -12.43 20.18
N ALA A 83 3.49 -11.67 19.53
CA ALA A 83 4.00 -12.01 18.21
C ALA A 83 4.76 -13.36 18.24
N PRO A 84 4.59 -14.22 17.22
CA PRO A 84 5.27 -15.51 17.17
C PRO A 84 6.78 -15.34 16.99
N LEU A 85 7.55 -16.05 17.82
CA LEU A 85 9.01 -16.07 17.81
C LEU A 85 9.50 -16.78 16.54
N LEU A 86 10.21 -16.07 15.66
CA LEU A 86 10.83 -16.67 14.47
C LEU A 86 12.00 -17.57 14.89
N LYS A 87 11.94 -18.85 14.48
CA LYS A 87 13.00 -19.83 14.71
C LYS A 87 14.19 -19.51 13.80
N ASN A 88 15.32 -19.13 14.41
CA ASN A 88 16.59 -19.00 13.71
C ASN A 88 17.13 -20.39 13.35
N ILE A 89 17.28 -20.65 12.05
CA ILE A 89 17.95 -21.83 11.51
C ILE A 89 19.45 -21.50 11.44
N PRO A 90 20.34 -22.29 12.07
CA PRO A 90 21.78 -22.08 11.97
C PRO A 90 22.27 -22.33 10.54
N LEU A 91 23.05 -21.40 10.01
CA LEU A 91 23.79 -21.59 8.75
C LEU A 91 25.00 -22.51 9.00
N PRO A 92 25.38 -23.35 8.02
CA PRO A 92 26.56 -24.21 8.12
C PRO A 92 27.85 -23.35 8.14
N PRO A 93 28.93 -23.86 8.76
CA PRO A 93 30.21 -23.18 8.83
C PRO A 93 30.83 -23.07 7.42
N ASP A 94 31.24 -21.87 7.06
CA ASP A 94 31.90 -21.56 5.80
C ASP A 94 33.42 -21.69 5.98
N ASP A 95 33.98 -22.83 5.59
CA ASP A 95 35.42 -23.11 5.58
C ASP A 95 36.08 -22.48 4.35
N THR A 96 36.05 -21.15 4.25
CA THR A 96 36.81 -20.42 3.24
C THR A 96 38.13 -19.95 3.85
N GLN A 97 39.19 -20.75 3.69
CA GLN A 97 40.57 -20.32 3.94
C GLN A 97 40.92 -19.15 3.01
N MET A 98 40.98 -17.94 3.55
CA MET A 98 41.56 -16.80 2.85
C MET A 98 43.09 -16.88 2.86
N SER A 99 43.62 -16.92 1.64
CA SER A 99 45.02 -16.71 1.31
C SER A 99 45.51 -15.36 1.85
N LYS A 100 46.66 -15.42 2.51
CA LYS A 100 47.38 -14.33 3.18
C LYS A 100 48.04 -13.47 2.11
N HIS A 101 47.40 -12.36 1.72
CA HIS A 101 48.03 -11.31 0.91
C HIS A 101 48.30 -10.08 1.78
N ASP A 102 49.55 -9.61 1.69
CA ASP A 102 50.14 -8.53 2.47
C ASP A 102 49.27 -7.27 2.52
N ALA A 103 48.94 -6.88 3.75
CA ALA A 103 48.24 -5.65 4.07
C ALA A 103 49.18 -4.47 3.90
N SER A 104 48.97 -3.72 2.82
CA SER A 104 49.42 -2.35 2.66
C SER A 104 48.87 -1.48 3.80
N LEU A 105 49.76 -0.70 4.40
CA LEU A 105 49.52 0.27 5.49
C LEU A 105 48.54 1.37 5.03
N TYR A 106 47.25 1.13 5.19
CA TYR A 106 46.27 2.20 5.27
C TYR A 106 46.14 2.63 6.73
N THR A 107 46.57 3.87 6.98
CA THR A 107 46.37 4.60 8.21
C THR A 107 44.96 4.38 8.74
N VAL A 108 44.88 3.72 9.91
CA VAL A 108 43.65 3.54 10.69
C VAL A 108 43.17 4.93 11.09
N GLY A 109 42.33 5.51 10.26
CA GLY A 109 41.52 6.67 10.60
C GLY A 109 40.60 6.26 11.75
N GLU A 110 40.90 6.84 12.90
CA GLU A 110 40.09 6.93 14.11
C GLU A 110 38.61 6.61 13.84
N ALA A 111 38.13 5.52 14.44
CA ALA A 111 36.77 5.02 14.30
C ALA A 111 35.78 6.07 14.83
N SER A 112 35.41 7.02 13.97
CA SER A 112 34.35 7.97 14.23
C SER A 112 33.12 7.17 14.63
N SER A 113 32.57 7.45 15.80
CA SER A 113 31.40 6.80 16.40
C SER A 113 30.35 6.47 15.34
N PRO A 114 29.57 5.37 15.43
CA PRO A 114 28.60 4.96 14.40
C PRO A 114 27.55 6.06 14.17
N THR A 115 27.90 7.04 13.33
CA THR A 115 27.14 8.27 13.18
C THR A 115 26.12 7.98 12.10
N ASN A 116 24.91 7.63 12.54
CA ASN A 116 23.64 7.61 11.82
C ASN A 116 23.76 7.59 10.27
N MET A 117 23.87 6.40 9.69
CA MET A 117 23.69 6.17 8.25
C MET A 117 22.20 6.27 7.88
N ARG A 118 21.58 7.42 8.13
CA ARG A 118 20.16 7.62 7.83
C ARG A 118 20.00 7.95 6.34
N PRO A 119 19.22 7.16 5.58
CA PRO A 119 18.90 7.51 4.19
C PRO A 119 18.05 8.79 4.15
N ILE A 120 18.14 9.52 3.04
CA ILE A 120 17.41 10.77 2.82
C ILE A 120 16.21 10.44 1.93
N ILE A 121 15.01 10.49 2.51
CA ILE A 121 13.75 10.22 1.82
C ILE A 121 13.23 11.52 1.20
N ASP A 122 12.68 11.44 -0.01
CA ASP A 122 12.03 12.57 -0.68
C ASP A 122 10.91 13.16 0.21
N PRO A 123 10.80 14.50 0.35
CA PRO A 123 9.79 15.12 1.20
C PRO A 123 8.34 14.67 0.92
N LEU A 124 8.01 14.32 -0.32
CA LEU A 124 6.67 13.84 -0.69
C LEU A 124 6.34 12.48 -0.08
N LEU A 125 7.37 11.67 0.20
CA LEU A 125 7.24 10.37 0.85
C LEU A 125 7.49 10.44 2.35
N THR A 126 7.98 11.55 2.89
CA THR A 126 8.24 11.64 4.33
C THR A 126 6.96 11.71 5.15
N ILE A 127 6.97 11.06 6.31
CA ILE A 127 5.88 11.21 7.29
C ILE A 127 5.86 12.67 7.77
N PRO A 128 4.71 13.36 7.67
CA PRO A 128 4.57 14.73 8.12
C PRO A 128 4.88 14.84 9.61
N ARG A 129 5.54 15.94 9.99
CA ARG A 129 5.67 16.29 11.41
C ARG A 129 4.29 16.67 11.94
N GLN A 130 4.06 16.44 13.23
CA GLN A 130 2.81 16.80 13.89
C GLN A 130 2.44 18.25 13.54
N ASN A 131 1.21 18.46 13.05
CA ASN A 131 0.63 19.74 12.58
C ASN A 131 1.06 20.22 11.18
N ALA A 132 1.89 19.48 10.44
CA ALA A 132 2.07 19.71 9.00
C ALA A 132 1.02 18.90 8.23
N GLU A 133 0.36 19.51 7.25
CA GLU A 133 -0.51 18.74 6.35
C GLU A 133 0.31 17.68 5.59
N PRO A 134 -0.23 16.46 5.40
CA PRO A 134 0.41 15.47 4.56
C PRO A 134 0.59 16.00 3.14
N HIS A 135 1.83 15.97 2.66
CA HIS A 135 2.18 16.39 1.30
C HIS A 135 1.49 15.54 0.23
N ILE A 136 1.13 14.31 0.56
CA ILE A 136 0.32 13.42 -0.28
C ILE A 136 -0.80 12.82 0.58
N SER A 137 -2.05 13.07 0.18
CA SER A 137 -3.22 12.35 0.73
C SER A 137 -3.72 11.35 -0.30
N TRP A 138 -3.48 10.07 -0.02
CA TRP A 138 -3.81 8.97 -0.93
C TRP A 138 -4.43 7.80 -0.16
N ASP A 139 -5.55 7.29 -0.66
CA ASP A 139 -6.15 6.03 -0.21
C ASP A 139 -5.54 4.87 -1.01
N LEU A 140 -4.90 3.93 -0.31
CA LEU A 140 -4.19 2.80 -0.90
C LEU A 140 -5.08 1.84 -1.72
N THR A 141 -6.41 1.94 -1.60
CA THR A 141 -7.34 1.20 -2.48
C THR A 141 -7.45 1.80 -3.87
N GLN A 142 -7.10 3.08 -4.03
CA GLN A 142 -7.19 3.79 -5.30
C GLN A 142 -5.85 3.73 -6.02
N HIS A 143 -5.91 3.74 -7.36
CA HIS A 143 -4.71 3.88 -8.17
C HIS A 143 -3.93 5.15 -7.78
N PRO A 144 -2.58 5.16 -7.79
CA PRO A 144 -1.78 6.34 -7.43
C PRO A 144 -2.13 7.60 -8.22
N SER A 145 -2.72 7.46 -9.42
CA SER A 145 -3.22 8.60 -10.18
C SER A 145 -4.35 9.38 -9.50
N ALA A 146 -5.05 8.78 -8.53
CA ALA A 146 -6.04 9.46 -7.72
C ALA A 146 -5.42 10.32 -6.61
N ALA A 147 -4.20 10.00 -6.15
CA ALA A 147 -3.43 10.87 -5.24
C ALA A 147 -3.22 12.27 -5.85
N PHE A 148 -3.13 12.34 -7.19
CA PHE A 148 -2.98 13.55 -7.99
C PHE A 148 -4.25 14.36 -8.20
N ARG A 149 -5.42 13.84 -7.81
CA ARG A 149 -6.66 14.60 -7.97
C ARG A 149 -6.85 15.60 -6.83
N ASN A 150 -6.30 15.29 -5.66
CA ASN A 150 -6.44 16.11 -4.46
C ASN A 150 -5.40 17.25 -4.38
N TYR A 151 -4.31 17.15 -5.14
CA TYR A 151 -3.23 18.14 -5.21
C TYR A 151 -2.81 18.31 -6.66
N HIS A 152 -2.33 19.49 -7.07
CA HIS A 152 -1.85 19.77 -8.44
C HIS A 152 -0.53 19.04 -8.80
N LEU A 153 -0.32 17.81 -8.34
CA LEU A 153 0.82 16.97 -8.67
C LEU A 153 0.52 16.20 -9.95
N THR A 154 1.16 16.55 -11.06
CA THR A 154 1.10 15.72 -12.26
C THR A 154 1.92 14.45 -12.08
N PRO A 155 1.59 13.33 -12.75
CA PRO A 155 2.43 12.13 -12.75
C PRO A 155 3.90 12.46 -13.08
N ASP A 156 4.13 13.36 -14.05
CA ASP A 156 5.46 13.82 -14.44
C ASP A 156 6.25 14.47 -13.31
N ALA A 157 5.58 15.13 -12.37
CA ALA A 157 6.23 15.73 -11.19
C ALA A 157 6.75 14.67 -10.21
N LEU A 158 6.14 13.46 -10.16
CA LEU A 158 6.58 12.36 -9.31
C LEU A 158 7.60 11.42 -9.98
N LEU A 159 7.67 11.45 -11.30
CA LEU A 159 8.61 10.66 -12.09
C LEU A 159 10.05 11.23 -12.07
N ARG A 160 10.21 12.49 -11.68
CA ARG A 160 11.50 13.18 -11.61
C ARG A 160 12.25 12.99 -10.28
N PRO A 161 11.61 13.15 -9.10
CA PRO A 161 12.32 13.01 -7.84
C PRO A 161 12.71 11.56 -7.58
N CYS A 162 13.95 11.37 -7.15
CA CYS A 162 14.39 10.10 -6.58
C CYS A 162 13.71 9.91 -5.23
N ALA A 163 13.11 8.74 -5.00
CA ALA A 163 12.39 8.45 -3.76
C ALA A 163 13.30 8.48 -2.54
N VAL A 164 14.51 7.92 -2.65
CA VAL A 164 15.45 7.80 -1.54
C VAL A 164 16.88 7.88 -2.02
N TYR A 165 17.67 8.72 -1.34
CA TYR A 165 19.12 8.76 -1.47
C TYR A 165 19.78 8.04 -0.29
N SER A 166 20.92 7.42 -0.55
CA SER A 166 21.82 6.92 0.48
C SER A 166 22.25 8.05 1.42
N SER A 167 22.81 7.69 2.57
CA SER A 167 23.28 8.67 3.55
C SER A 167 24.30 9.64 2.94
N ARG A 168 24.44 10.83 3.53
CA ARG A 168 25.44 11.83 3.09
C ARG A 168 26.86 11.27 3.03
N ARG A 169 27.19 10.36 3.95
CA ARG A 169 28.50 9.69 4.01
C ARG A 169 28.72 8.72 2.87
N ALA A 170 27.65 8.10 2.39
CA ALA A 170 27.66 7.20 1.23
C ALA A 170 27.53 7.96 -0.11
N GLY A 171 27.88 9.26 -0.13
CA GLY A 171 27.89 10.07 -1.35
C GLY A 171 26.51 10.53 -1.85
N ARG A 172 25.43 10.33 -1.07
CA ARG A 172 24.04 10.62 -1.50
C ARG A 172 23.69 9.99 -2.84
N LEU A 173 24.10 8.74 -3.03
CA LEU A 173 23.77 8.00 -4.23
C LEU A 173 22.28 7.62 -4.22
N PRO A 174 21.55 7.84 -5.32
CA PRO A 174 20.14 7.47 -5.37
C PRO A 174 19.98 5.95 -5.33
N LEU A 175 19.01 5.46 -4.55
CA LEU A 175 18.80 4.03 -4.39
C LEU A 175 18.11 3.43 -5.62
N LYS A 176 18.61 2.28 -6.08
CA LYS A 176 18.10 1.57 -7.27
C LYS A 176 16.87 0.71 -6.97
N SER A 177 16.75 0.26 -5.74
CA SER A 177 15.65 -0.56 -5.26
C SER A 177 15.39 -0.27 -3.80
N LEU A 178 14.16 -0.51 -3.39
CA LEU A 178 13.68 -0.32 -2.03
C LEU A 178 12.88 -1.55 -1.61
N VAL A 179 12.85 -1.84 -0.32
CA VAL A 179 11.93 -2.82 0.26
C VAL A 179 10.99 -2.09 1.19
N LEU A 180 9.70 -2.17 0.91
CA LEU A 180 8.66 -1.61 1.75
C LEU A 180 8.06 -2.72 2.62
N ILE A 181 7.87 -2.42 3.90
CA ILE A 181 7.16 -3.28 4.84
C ILE A 181 6.02 -2.49 5.48
N LEU A 182 4.94 -3.19 5.80
CA LEU A 182 3.84 -2.66 6.60
C LEU A 182 3.85 -3.43 7.94
N PRO A 183 3.93 -2.77 9.11
CA PRO A 183 4.11 -3.47 10.39
C PRO A 183 3.02 -4.50 10.72
N HIS A 184 1.86 -4.41 10.07
CA HIS A 184 0.72 -5.29 10.29
C HIS A 184 0.51 -6.30 9.16
N LEU A 185 1.39 -6.33 8.15
CA LEU A 185 1.30 -7.28 7.04
C LEU A 185 2.57 -8.13 6.97
N PRO A 186 2.44 -9.45 6.80
CA PRO A 186 3.57 -10.35 6.60
C PRO A 186 4.05 -10.34 5.14
N VAL A 187 4.19 -9.16 4.52
CA VAL A 187 4.57 -9.01 3.11
C VAL A 187 5.68 -7.97 2.96
N GLU A 188 6.71 -8.34 2.20
CA GLU A 188 7.73 -7.43 1.70
C GLU A 188 7.36 -7.01 0.28
N ILE A 189 7.23 -5.71 0.04
CA ILE A 189 6.99 -5.17 -1.30
C ILE A 189 8.30 -4.63 -1.82
N LYS A 190 8.90 -5.34 -2.78
CA LYS A 190 10.14 -4.91 -3.43
C LYS A 190 9.80 -3.92 -4.53
N ILE A 191 10.42 -2.74 -4.48
CA ILE A 191 10.28 -1.68 -5.47
C ILE A 191 11.59 -1.63 -6.27
N PRO A 192 11.67 -2.27 -7.45
CA PRO A 192 12.79 -2.03 -8.35
C PRO A 192 12.64 -0.65 -9.01
N SER A 193 13.74 -0.11 -9.56
CA SER A 193 13.66 1.00 -10.51
C SER A 193 12.89 0.54 -11.75
N LEU A 194 11.63 0.97 -11.89
CA LEU A 194 10.73 0.56 -12.97
C LEU A 194 10.86 1.51 -14.16
N ARG A 195 12.00 1.50 -14.89
CA ARG A 195 12.02 2.03 -16.27
C ARG A 195 12.95 1.28 -17.21
N ALA A 196 12.40 0.25 -17.85
CA ALA A 196 12.83 -0.25 -19.15
C ALA A 196 12.02 0.35 -20.32
N SER A 197 11.01 1.19 -20.05
CA SER A 197 10.13 1.77 -21.07
C SER A 197 10.26 3.29 -21.12
N SER A 198 10.55 3.80 -22.33
CA SER A 198 10.60 5.21 -22.75
C SER A 198 11.91 5.99 -22.45
N ARG A 199 12.85 5.83 -23.40
CA ARG A 199 13.97 6.71 -23.82
C ARG A 199 15.16 6.92 -22.87
N VAL A 200 14.99 6.93 -21.55
CA VAL A 200 16.13 7.01 -20.62
C VAL A 200 15.83 6.10 -19.43
N PRO A 201 16.59 4.99 -19.25
CA PRO A 201 16.48 4.18 -18.05
C PRO A 201 16.76 5.05 -16.83
N SER A 202 15.82 5.10 -15.88
CA SER A 202 16.14 5.68 -14.58
C SER A 202 17.06 4.72 -13.84
N SER A 203 18.21 5.20 -13.40
CA SER A 203 19.14 4.39 -12.60
C SER A 203 18.69 4.26 -11.14
N TYR A 204 17.54 4.82 -10.77
CA TYR A 204 17.04 4.89 -9.40
C TYR A 204 15.51 4.80 -9.30
N ALA A 205 15.02 4.39 -8.13
CA ALA A 205 13.60 4.36 -7.81
C ALA A 205 13.06 5.80 -7.61
N THR A 206 11.98 6.11 -8.31
CA THR A 206 11.28 7.40 -8.25
C THR A 206 10.14 7.37 -7.23
N VAL A 207 9.60 8.53 -6.88
CA VAL A 207 8.42 8.61 -6.00
C VAL A 207 7.23 7.86 -6.62
N TRP A 208 7.06 7.96 -7.94
CA TRP A 208 6.03 7.20 -8.65
C TRP A 208 6.19 5.68 -8.50
N ASP A 209 7.40 5.16 -8.69
CA ASP A 209 7.67 3.71 -8.59
C ASP A 209 7.30 3.17 -7.20
N VAL A 210 7.53 3.96 -6.15
CA VAL A 210 7.15 3.63 -4.77
C VAL A 210 5.64 3.52 -4.62
N LEU A 211 4.88 4.52 -5.10
CA LEU A 211 3.41 4.52 -4.98
C LEU A 211 2.79 3.41 -5.85
N GLU A 212 3.26 3.25 -7.08
CA GLU A 212 2.80 2.21 -8.01
C GLU A 212 3.12 0.81 -7.50
N GLY A 213 4.36 0.56 -7.06
CA GLY A 213 4.73 -0.74 -6.51
C GLY A 213 4.00 -1.05 -5.19
N LEU A 214 3.73 -0.05 -4.34
CA LEU A 214 2.90 -0.22 -3.16
C LEU A 214 1.46 -0.59 -3.52
N TYR A 215 0.86 0.12 -4.48
CA TYR A 215 -0.47 -0.19 -4.99
C TYR A 215 -0.54 -1.64 -5.50
N HIS A 216 0.32 -2.00 -6.45
CA HIS A 216 0.30 -3.36 -7.02
C HIS A 216 0.61 -4.44 -5.98
N GLY A 217 1.59 -4.21 -5.10
CA GLY A 217 1.93 -5.14 -4.03
C GLY A 217 0.74 -5.43 -3.12
N LEU A 218 0.00 -4.39 -2.70
CA LEU A 218 -1.17 -4.54 -1.84
C LEU A 218 -2.40 -5.12 -2.57
N GLN A 219 -2.48 -4.99 -3.88
CA GLN A 219 -3.53 -5.61 -4.70
C GLN A 219 -3.29 -7.09 -4.98
N THR A 220 -2.11 -7.63 -4.62
CA THR A 220 -1.87 -9.07 -4.81
C THR A 220 -2.81 -9.90 -3.91
N PRO A 221 -3.38 -11.01 -4.44
CA PRO A 221 -4.15 -11.96 -3.64
C PRO A 221 -3.38 -12.50 -2.45
N VAL A 222 -4.08 -12.69 -1.34
CA VAL A 222 -3.53 -13.39 -0.18
C VAL A 222 -3.54 -14.88 -0.49
N GLY A 223 -2.41 -15.55 -0.27
CA GLY A 223 -2.31 -16.98 -0.52
C GLY A 223 -3.24 -17.80 0.38
N SER A 224 -3.71 -18.93 -0.13
CA SER A 224 -4.65 -19.79 0.60
C SER A 224 -4.07 -20.29 1.94
N LYS A 225 -2.76 -20.52 2.01
CA LYS A 225 -2.08 -20.98 3.23
C LYS A 225 -2.06 -19.90 4.30
N GLU A 226 -1.75 -18.66 3.91
CA GLU A 226 -1.78 -17.49 4.77
C GLU A 226 -3.20 -17.21 5.27
N LEU A 227 -4.20 -17.33 4.41
CA LEU A 227 -5.60 -17.17 4.83
C LEU A 227 -6.06 -18.30 5.77
N GLN A 228 -5.58 -19.53 5.55
CA GLN A 228 -5.88 -20.70 6.37
C GLN A 228 -5.22 -20.65 7.75
N SER A 229 -4.05 -20.01 7.88
CA SER A 229 -3.36 -19.88 9.17
C SER A 229 -4.04 -18.90 10.13
N LEU A 230 -4.94 -18.05 9.61
CA LEU A 230 -5.76 -17.16 10.43
C LEU A 230 -6.87 -17.91 11.15
N SER A 231 -7.24 -17.40 12.34
CA SER A 231 -8.43 -17.84 13.06
C SER A 231 -9.71 -17.58 12.25
N PRO A 232 -10.80 -18.35 12.48
CA PRO A 232 -12.06 -18.16 11.76
C PRO A 232 -12.62 -16.74 11.84
N SER A 233 -12.50 -16.07 12.98
CA SER A 233 -12.98 -14.70 13.19
C SER A 233 -12.17 -13.67 12.39
N GLN A 234 -10.85 -13.80 12.35
CA GLN A 234 -9.98 -12.95 11.54
C GLN A 234 -10.28 -13.14 10.05
N ARG A 235 -10.47 -14.38 9.60
CA ARG A 235 -10.83 -14.69 8.22
C ARG A 235 -12.17 -14.07 7.83
N ALA A 236 -13.18 -14.18 8.68
CA ALA A 236 -14.48 -13.54 8.46
C ALA A 236 -14.34 -12.01 8.32
N THR A 237 -13.55 -11.39 9.20
CA THR A 237 -13.28 -9.95 9.17
C THR A 237 -12.63 -9.52 7.84
N LEU A 238 -11.65 -10.28 7.33
CA LEU A 238 -11.02 -9.99 6.04
C LEU A 238 -11.97 -10.17 4.86
N VAL A 239 -12.83 -11.19 4.91
CA VAL A 239 -13.86 -11.41 3.89
C VAL A 239 -14.89 -10.28 3.90
N ASP A 240 -15.24 -9.74 5.07
CA ASP A 240 -16.13 -8.60 5.14
C ASP A 240 -15.44 -7.31 4.66
N ALA A 241 -14.17 -7.11 4.97
CA ALA A 241 -13.36 -6.01 4.43
C ALA A 241 -13.27 -6.06 2.90
N SER A 242 -13.08 -7.24 2.31
CA SER A 242 -13.02 -7.39 0.84
C SER A 242 -14.36 -7.07 0.17
N LYS A 243 -15.50 -7.44 0.79
CA LYS A 243 -16.84 -7.04 0.32
C LYS A 243 -17.02 -5.53 0.35
N LEU A 244 -16.54 -4.85 1.39
CA LEU A 244 -16.64 -3.40 1.52
C LEU A 244 -15.80 -2.66 0.48
N ARG A 245 -14.69 -3.24 0.01
CA ARG A 245 -13.87 -2.69 -1.07
C ARG A 245 -14.53 -2.80 -2.44
N ARG A 246 -15.40 -3.79 -2.66
CA ARG A 246 -15.99 -4.11 -3.96
C ARG A 246 -16.56 -2.92 -4.74
N PRO A 247 -17.29 -1.96 -4.13
CA PRO A 247 -17.83 -0.80 -4.86
C PRO A 247 -16.78 0.13 -5.44
N CYS A 248 -15.52 0.05 -4.97
CA CYS A 248 -14.42 0.89 -5.42
C CYS A 248 -13.63 0.28 -6.59
N VAL A 249 -13.93 -0.96 -6.98
CA VAL A 249 -13.24 -1.67 -8.07
C VAL A 249 -14.19 -1.76 -9.28
N PRO A 250 -13.72 -1.47 -10.51
CA PRO A 250 -14.54 -1.66 -11.71
C PRO A 250 -15.10 -3.09 -11.79
N GLU A 251 -16.36 -3.26 -12.19
CA GLU A 251 -17.04 -4.57 -12.24
C GLU A 251 -16.32 -5.60 -13.15
N ASP A 252 -15.53 -5.12 -14.11
CA ASP A 252 -14.79 -5.94 -15.07
C ASP A 252 -13.68 -6.78 -14.42
N GLU A 253 -13.28 -6.47 -13.19
CA GLU A 253 -12.35 -7.31 -12.44
C GLU A 253 -13.08 -8.51 -11.81
N THR A 254 -12.98 -9.67 -12.47
CA THR A 254 -13.36 -11.01 -11.95
C THR A 254 -12.80 -11.36 -10.56
N TRP A 255 -11.87 -10.53 -10.08
CA TRP A 255 -11.16 -10.64 -8.81
C TRP A 255 -11.87 -9.94 -7.64
N GLY A 256 -13.05 -9.35 -7.83
CA GLY A 256 -13.78 -8.62 -6.79
C GLY A 256 -14.11 -9.46 -5.53
N HIS A 257 -14.02 -10.78 -5.62
CA HIS A 257 -14.26 -11.71 -4.50
C HIS A 257 -13.00 -12.19 -3.78
N VAL A 258 -11.82 -11.86 -4.29
CA VAL A 258 -10.54 -12.36 -3.76
C VAL A 258 -10.06 -11.44 -2.64
N VAL A 259 -9.69 -12.03 -1.51
CA VAL A 259 -9.04 -11.32 -0.39
C VAL A 259 -7.63 -10.93 -0.84
N ARG A 260 -7.31 -9.64 -0.71
CA ARG A 260 -6.03 -9.03 -1.10
C ARG A 260 -5.32 -8.49 0.15
N TRP A 261 -4.02 -8.22 0.07
CA TRP A 261 -3.27 -7.69 1.23
C TRP A 261 -3.82 -6.34 1.73
N ILE A 262 -4.37 -5.52 0.82
CA ILE A 262 -5.05 -4.27 1.19
C ILE A 262 -6.21 -4.50 2.18
N ASP A 263 -6.88 -5.65 2.15
CA ASP A 263 -8.05 -5.93 3.00
C ASP A 263 -7.66 -6.09 4.49
N TYR A 264 -6.41 -6.45 4.78
CA TYR A 264 -5.88 -6.48 6.15
C TYR A 264 -5.75 -5.07 6.77
N LEU A 265 -5.62 -4.04 5.94
CA LEU A 265 -5.55 -2.67 6.44
C LEU A 265 -6.91 -2.14 6.88
N SER A 266 -8.02 -2.73 6.39
CA SER A 266 -9.38 -2.33 6.75
C SER A 266 -9.57 -0.80 6.63
N HIS A 267 -9.91 -0.12 7.72
CA HIS A 267 -10.08 1.34 7.77
C HIS A 267 -8.75 2.13 7.76
N ARG A 268 -7.60 1.47 7.99
CA ARG A 268 -6.26 2.09 8.06
C ARG A 268 -5.54 2.08 6.71
N ARG A 269 -6.17 2.67 5.70
CA ARG A 269 -5.69 2.63 4.31
C ARG A 269 -5.22 3.98 3.76
N ARG A 270 -5.17 5.03 4.59
CA ARG A 270 -4.62 6.33 4.18
C ARG A 270 -3.10 6.28 4.25
N PHE A 271 -2.41 6.49 3.14
CA PHE A 271 -0.95 6.61 3.12
C PHE A 271 -0.51 7.87 3.89
N LEU A 272 0.42 7.71 4.84
CA LEU A 272 0.99 8.82 5.60
C LEU A 272 2.44 9.13 5.22
N GLY A 273 3.14 8.20 4.56
CA GLY A 273 4.55 8.32 4.22
C GLY A 273 5.33 7.04 4.50
N ILE A 274 6.65 7.13 4.36
CA ILE A 274 7.61 6.09 4.69
C ILE A 274 8.69 6.62 5.63
N ARG A 275 9.29 5.70 6.38
CA ARG A 275 10.49 5.96 7.20
C ARG A 275 11.48 4.81 7.08
N PRO A 276 12.76 5.01 7.40
CA PRO A 276 13.71 3.91 7.48
C PRO A 276 13.23 2.92 8.55
N ALA A 277 13.37 1.62 8.26
CA ALA A 277 13.12 0.58 9.25
C ALA A 277 14.14 0.66 10.39
N MET A 278 13.66 0.36 11.60
CA MET A 278 14.50 0.13 12.76
C MET A 278 15.09 -1.28 12.74
N PHE A 279 16.11 -1.53 13.56
CA PHE A 279 16.83 -2.81 13.57
C PHE A 279 15.91 -4.01 13.87
N ASP A 280 14.92 -3.83 14.75
CA ASP A 280 13.93 -4.82 15.15
C ASP A 280 12.81 -5.04 14.12
N GLU A 281 12.72 -4.18 13.11
CA GLU A 281 11.74 -4.27 12.02
C GLU A 281 12.33 -4.90 10.76
N LEU A 282 13.64 -5.16 10.72
CA LEU A 282 14.30 -5.70 9.54
C LEU A 282 13.93 -7.16 9.30
N PRO A 283 13.49 -7.51 8.08
CA PRO A 283 13.39 -8.91 7.69
C PRO A 283 14.76 -9.61 7.75
N PRO A 284 14.80 -10.93 8.02
CA PRO A 284 16.05 -11.68 8.06
C PRO A 284 16.88 -11.51 6.78
N GLY A 285 18.17 -11.21 6.94
CA GLY A 285 19.10 -11.03 5.82
C GLY A 285 19.04 -9.67 5.13
N ARG A 286 18.25 -8.71 5.63
CA ARG A 286 18.22 -7.32 5.15
C ARG A 286 19.11 -6.40 5.97
N THR A 287 19.57 -5.32 5.35
CA THR A 287 20.41 -4.32 6.02
C THR A 287 19.69 -2.99 6.22
N LEU A 288 20.17 -2.19 7.20
CA LEU A 288 19.66 -0.83 7.43
C LEU A 288 19.90 0.04 6.19
N GLY A 289 18.90 0.83 5.82
CA GLY A 289 18.96 1.71 4.66
C GLY A 289 18.39 1.13 3.36
N GLU A 290 18.08 -0.18 3.33
CA GLU A 290 17.39 -0.84 2.21
C GLU A 290 15.88 -1.00 2.46
N VAL A 291 15.49 -1.12 3.74
CA VAL A 291 14.12 -1.40 4.17
C VAL A 291 13.47 -0.15 4.77
N PHE A 292 12.23 0.09 4.34
CA PHE A 292 11.43 1.23 4.72
C PHE A 292 10.07 0.78 5.21
N VAL A 293 9.63 1.35 6.32
CA VAL A 293 8.30 1.12 6.88
C VAL A 293 7.33 2.10 6.24
N VAL A 294 6.22 1.59 5.73
CA VAL A 294 5.10 2.38 5.24
C VAL A 294 4.15 2.64 6.40
N GLU A 295 3.90 3.91 6.69
CA GLU A 295 2.95 4.32 7.72
C GLU A 295 1.57 4.58 7.13
N VAL A 296 0.55 4.04 7.79
CA VAL A 296 -0.85 4.13 7.35
C VAL A 296 -1.78 4.61 8.46
N GLY A 297 -2.65 5.54 8.09
CA GLY A 297 -3.65 6.17 8.94
C GLY A 297 -5.07 5.74 8.62
N ALA A 298 -6.00 6.11 9.51
CA ALA A 298 -7.42 5.89 9.30
C ALA A 298 -7.97 6.76 8.16
N VAL A 299 -8.94 6.22 7.43
CA VAL A 299 -9.83 6.97 6.55
C VAL A 299 -11.02 7.42 7.38
N TRP A 300 -11.30 8.73 7.37
CA TRP A 300 -12.37 9.37 8.12
C TRP A 300 -13.64 9.45 7.27
#